data_AF-A0A2E2B3G6-F1
#
_entry.id   AF-A0A2E2B3G6-F1
#
_cell.length_a   1.000
_cell.length_b   1.000
_cell.length_c   1.000
_cell.angle_alpha   90.00
_cell.angle_beta   90.00
_cell.angle_gamma   90.00
#
_symmetry.space_group_name_H-M   'P 1'
#
loop_
_entity.id
_entity.type
_entity.pdbx_description
1 polymer ?
#
loop_
_entity_poly.entity_id
_entity_poly.type
_entity_poly.pdbx_seq_one_letter_code
_entity_poly.pdbx_strand_id
1 'polypeptide(L)'
;MPEQPESLQPTLKKKCPDCPPLVVPRRGYTPTRPSCIDCVEKHLGAALVLLTETREGYAYRLRAIGHLFEAEDESQEWPEFHAAIRAARKAYQADGTLPDWDTLATCAHERRTALANEAPADPTTVS
;
A
#
# COMPACT_ATOMS: atom_id res chain seq x y z
N MET A 1 -3.72 -30.53 -20.26
CA MET A 1 -3.22 -29.77 -19.10
C MET A 1 -3.58 -28.33 -19.35
N PRO A 2 -4.39 -27.67 -18.51
CA PRO A 2 -4.73 -26.27 -18.76
C PRO A 2 -3.46 -25.42 -18.68
N GLU A 3 -3.24 -24.63 -19.72
CA GLU A 3 -2.12 -23.71 -19.87
C GLU A 3 -2.15 -22.69 -18.71
N GLN A 4 -0.99 -22.51 -18.06
CA GLN A 4 -0.89 -21.53 -16.98
C GLN A 4 -0.93 -20.11 -17.58
N PRO A 5 -1.69 -19.17 -17.00
CA PRO A 5 -1.68 -17.80 -17.48
C PRO A 5 -0.28 -17.20 -17.35
N GLU A 6 0.12 -16.51 -18.41
CA GLU A 6 1.36 -15.76 -18.54
C GLU A 6 1.57 -14.89 -17.30
N SER A 7 2.77 -14.96 -16.73
CA SER A 7 3.06 -14.59 -15.35
C SER A 7 2.48 -13.23 -14.94
N LEU A 8 1.72 -13.21 -13.84
CA LEU A 8 1.27 -12.01 -13.12
C LEU A 8 2.44 -11.32 -12.38
N GLN A 9 3.59 -11.20 -13.03
CA GLN A 9 4.71 -10.43 -12.49
C GLN A 9 4.36 -8.95 -12.63
N PRO A 10 4.15 -8.20 -11.53
CA PRO A 10 4.01 -6.76 -11.62
C PRO A 10 5.32 -6.21 -12.18
N THR A 11 5.29 -5.84 -13.47
CA THR A 11 6.40 -5.14 -14.11
C THR A 11 6.26 -3.68 -13.69
N LEU A 12 7.04 -3.30 -12.68
CA LEU A 12 7.14 -1.91 -12.25
C LEU A 12 7.57 -1.06 -13.46
N LYS A 13 6.61 -0.37 -14.10
CA LYS A 13 6.83 0.34 -15.38
C LYS A 13 7.83 1.49 -15.26
N LYS A 14 8.18 1.93 -14.05
CA LYS A 14 9.19 2.96 -13.77
C LYS A 14 9.99 2.61 -12.52
N LYS A 15 11.33 2.55 -12.63
CA LYS A 15 12.22 2.46 -11.46
C LYS A 15 12.09 3.75 -10.65
N CYS A 16 11.61 3.65 -9.42
CA CYS A 16 11.70 4.76 -8.47
C CYS A 16 13.19 5.02 -8.18
N PRO A 17 13.68 6.27 -8.20
CA PRO A 17 15.11 6.58 -8.07
C PRO A 17 15.72 6.14 -6.73
N ASP A 18 14.88 6.00 -5.70
CA ASP A 18 15.27 5.71 -4.32
C ASP A 18 14.89 4.29 -3.85
N CYS A 19 14.26 3.45 -4.69
CA CYS A 19 13.80 2.13 -4.24
C CYS A 19 15.00 1.15 -4.22
N PRO A 20 15.24 0.40 -3.14
CA PRO A 20 16.16 -0.75 -3.20
C PRO A 20 15.72 -1.68 -4.34
N PRO A 21 16.64 -2.47 -4.94
CA PRO A 21 16.28 -3.38 -6.03
C PRO A 21 15.08 -4.22 -5.58
N LEU A 22 14.03 -4.24 -6.41
CA LEU A 22 12.86 -5.12 -6.26
C LEU A 22 13.37 -6.45 -5.74
N VAL A 23 12.97 -6.80 -4.51
CA VAL A 23 13.28 -8.11 -3.94
C VAL A 23 12.73 -9.09 -4.96
N VAL A 24 13.63 -9.72 -5.72
CA VAL A 24 13.26 -10.75 -6.69
C VAL A 24 12.34 -11.68 -5.93
N PRO A 25 11.08 -11.87 -6.36
CA PRO A 25 10.18 -12.77 -5.68
C PRO A 25 10.95 -14.06 -5.47
N ARG A 26 11.15 -14.47 -4.21
CA ARG A 26 11.78 -15.77 -3.93
C ARG A 26 11.04 -16.74 -4.84
N ARG A 27 11.75 -17.47 -5.70
CA ARG A 27 11.12 -18.46 -6.61
C ARG A 27 10.16 -19.30 -5.75
N GLY A 28 8.85 -19.07 -5.87
CA GLY A 28 7.81 -19.73 -5.07
C GLY A 28 6.95 -18.87 -4.12
N TYR A 29 7.20 -17.56 -3.92
CA TYR A 29 6.23 -16.70 -3.22
C TYR A 29 5.32 -16.00 -4.23
N THR A 30 4.30 -16.72 -4.67
CA THR A 30 3.08 -16.07 -5.17
C THR A 30 2.28 -15.72 -3.92
N PRO A 31 2.06 -14.44 -3.59
CA PRO A 31 1.14 -14.07 -2.53
C PRO A 31 -0.17 -14.81 -2.76
N THR A 32 -0.70 -15.48 -1.74
CA THR A 32 -1.93 -16.28 -1.86
C THR A 32 -3.13 -15.41 -2.27
N ARG A 33 -3.00 -14.10 -2.12
CA ARG A 33 -3.93 -13.04 -2.51
C ARG A 33 -3.13 -11.84 -3.06
N PRO A 34 -3.55 -11.22 -4.18
CA PRO A 34 -2.95 -9.98 -4.67
C PRO A 34 -3.11 -8.85 -3.64
N SER A 35 -2.13 -7.95 -3.59
CA SER A 35 -2.23 -6.71 -2.81
C SER A 35 -3.46 -5.91 -3.25
N CYS A 36 -4.16 -5.27 -2.31
CA CYS A 36 -5.34 -4.47 -2.62
C CYS A 36 -5.50 -3.30 -1.64
N ILE A 37 -6.40 -2.36 -1.97
CA ILE A 37 -6.58 -1.12 -1.20
C ILE A 37 -6.91 -1.38 0.27
N ASP A 38 -7.70 -2.41 0.56
CA ASP A 38 -8.05 -2.80 1.94
C ASP A 38 -6.82 -3.22 2.76
N CYS A 39 -5.81 -3.82 2.11
CA CYS A 39 -4.55 -4.17 2.78
C CYS A 39 -3.77 -2.92 3.16
N VAL A 40 -3.63 -1.96 2.24
CA VAL A 40 -2.97 -0.68 2.53
C VAL A 40 -3.67 0.03 3.69
N GLU A 41 -5.00 0.15 3.64
CA GLU A 41 -5.78 0.81 4.70
C GLU A 41 -5.68 0.09 6.04
N LYS A 42 -5.69 -1.25 6.05
CA LYS A 42 -5.45 -2.05 7.27
C LYS A 42 -4.10 -1.70 7.91
N HIS A 43 -3.04 -1.60 7.11
CA HIS A 43 -1.71 -1.24 7.61
C HIS A 43 -1.61 0.22 8.03
N LEU A 44 -2.21 1.16 7.28
CA LEU A 44 -2.27 2.58 7.66
C LEU A 44 -3.05 2.80 8.96
N GLY A 45 -4.20 2.12 9.14
CA GLY A 45 -4.98 2.19 10.37
C GLY A 45 -4.21 1.67 11.59
N ALA A 46 -3.50 0.55 11.44
CA ALA A 46 -2.63 0.05 12.50
C ALA A 46 -1.49 1.03 12.84
N ALA A 47 -0.88 1.65 11.82
CA ALA A 47 0.14 2.68 12.05
C ALA A 47 -0.43 3.88 12.81
N LEU A 48 -1.60 4.40 12.43
CA LEU A 48 -2.24 5.54 13.08
C LEU A 48 -2.47 5.30 14.59
N VAL A 49 -3.00 4.13 14.95
CA VAL A 49 -3.22 3.76 16.36
C VAL A 49 -1.89 3.71 17.12
N LEU A 50 -0.90 2.98 16.60
CA LEU A 50 0.39 2.83 17.27
C LEU A 50 1.16 4.15 17.40
N LEU A 51 1.01 5.06 16.42
CA LEU A 51 1.58 6.41 16.50
C LEU A 51 0.90 7.28 17.54
N THR A 52 -0.42 7.13 17.71
CA THR A 52 -1.16 7.80 18.78
C THR A 52 -0.71 7.31 20.14
N GLU A 53 -0.63 5.99 20.33
CA GLU A 53 -0.10 5.39 21.57
C GLU A 53 1.37 5.78 21.82
N THR A 54 2.19 5.88 20.77
CA THR A 54 3.58 6.34 20.90
C THR A 54 3.64 7.77 21.45
N ARG A 55 2.71 8.65 21.06
CA ARG A 55 2.62 10.02 21.60
C ARG A 55 2.21 10.04 23.08
N GLU A 56 1.49 9.02 23.53
CA GLU A 56 1.12 8.83 24.94
C GLU A 56 2.24 8.18 25.78
N GLY A 57 3.39 7.87 25.16
CA GLY A 57 4.58 7.34 25.84
C GLY A 57 4.75 5.82 25.73
N TYR A 58 3.89 5.12 24.98
CA TYR A 58 4.06 3.69 24.74
C TYR A 58 5.18 3.41 23.73
N ALA A 59 5.94 2.33 23.95
CA ALA A 59 7.11 1.97 23.14
C ALA A 59 6.75 1.27 21.81
N TYR A 60 5.90 1.90 20.99
CA TYR A 60 5.38 1.31 19.74
C TYR A 60 5.95 1.90 18.45
N ARG A 61 6.88 2.86 18.54
CA ARG A 61 7.50 3.53 17.39
C ARG A 61 7.97 2.57 16.30
N LEU A 62 8.71 1.51 16.66
CA LEU A 62 9.24 0.55 15.68
C LEU A 62 8.13 -0.27 15.02
N ARG A 63 7.07 -0.62 15.77
CA ARG A 63 5.92 -1.35 15.22
C ARG A 63 5.14 -0.47 14.25
N ALA A 64 4.93 0.80 14.58
CA ALA A 64 4.31 1.77 13.68
C ALA A 64 5.08 1.92 12.36
N ILE A 65 6.41 2.03 12.42
CA ILE A 65 7.27 2.08 11.22
C ILE A 65 7.12 0.81 10.38
N GLY A 66 7.03 -0.37 11.03
CA GLY A 66 6.75 -1.63 10.34
C GLY A 66 5.42 -1.60 9.58
N HIS A 67 4.35 -1.11 10.20
CA HIS A 67 3.06 -0.98 9.52
C HIS A 67 3.09 0.01 8.35
N LEU A 68 3.82 1.13 8.47
CA LEU A 68 4.01 2.04 7.34
C LEU A 68 4.80 1.38 6.19
N PHE A 69 5.74 0.48 6.50
CA PHE A 69 6.49 -0.27 5.48
C PHE A 69 5.60 -1.29 4.75
N GLU A 70 4.78 -2.04 5.47
CA GLU A 70 3.81 -2.96 4.87
C GLU A 70 2.79 -2.22 3.99
N ALA A 71 2.31 -1.05 4.43
CA ALA A 71 1.42 -0.21 3.61
C ALA A 71 2.11 0.29 2.32
N GLU A 72 3.40 0.60 2.38
CA GLU A 72 4.20 0.97 1.21
C GLU A 72 4.36 -0.21 0.24
N ASP A 73 4.57 -1.42 0.75
CA ASP A 73 4.72 -2.63 -0.07
C ASP A 73 3.41 -3.00 -0.77
N GLU A 74 2.29 -2.94 -0.05
CA GLU A 74 0.95 -3.24 -0.56
C GLU A 74 0.44 -2.19 -1.57
N SER A 75 1.07 -1.01 -1.65
CA SER A 75 0.67 0.08 -2.55
C SER A 75 1.51 0.20 -3.83
N GLN A 76 2.45 -0.72 -4.08
CA GLN A 76 3.38 -0.64 -5.23
C GLN A 76 2.70 -0.45 -6.60
N GLU A 77 1.46 -0.94 -6.76
CA GLU A 77 0.68 -0.80 -7.99
C GLU A 77 0.14 0.62 -8.24
N TRP A 78 0.15 1.50 -7.22
CA TRP A 78 -0.37 2.87 -7.27
C TRP A 78 0.76 3.87 -6.95
N PRO A 79 1.52 4.34 -7.97
CA PRO A 79 2.78 5.05 -7.75
C PRO A 79 2.68 6.31 -6.89
N GLU A 80 1.61 7.09 -7.04
CA GLU A 80 1.40 8.32 -6.27
C GLU A 80 1.13 8.01 -4.80
N PHE A 81 0.25 7.04 -4.53
CA PHE A 81 -0.06 6.62 -3.16
C PHE A 81 1.14 5.95 -2.48
N HIS A 82 1.85 5.08 -3.20
CA HIS A 82 3.10 4.48 -2.75
C HIS A 82 4.15 5.55 -2.39
N ALA A 83 4.34 6.55 -3.24
CA ALA A 83 5.28 7.64 -2.98
C ALA A 83 4.89 8.45 -1.74
N ALA A 84 3.60 8.73 -1.53
CA ALA A 84 3.09 9.44 -0.35
C ALA A 84 3.36 8.65 0.94
N ILE A 85 3.06 7.34 0.95
CA ILE A 85 3.32 6.47 2.11
C ILE A 85 4.82 6.37 2.39
N ARG A 86 5.64 6.18 1.34
CA ARG A 86 7.10 6.13 1.44
C ARG A 86 7.68 7.41 2.04
N ALA A 87 7.20 8.57 1.59
CA ALA A 87 7.63 9.86 2.10
C ALA A 87 7.27 10.00 3.59
N ALA A 88 6.03 9.68 3.97
CA ALA A 88 5.57 9.71 5.35
C ALA A 88 6.39 8.78 6.25
N ARG A 89 6.66 7.55 5.81
CA ARG A 89 7.50 6.60 6.54
C ARG A 89 8.92 7.11 6.74
N LYS A 90 9.56 7.62 5.68
CA LYS A 90 10.93 8.16 5.75
C LYS A 90 11.00 9.34 6.72
N ALA A 91 10.05 10.27 6.65
CA ALA A 91 9.98 11.42 7.55
C ALA A 91 9.83 10.97 9.01
N TYR A 92 8.82 10.14 9.31
CA TYR A 92 8.61 9.63 10.66
C TYR A 92 9.81 8.84 11.20
N GLN A 93 10.44 8.03 10.35
CA GLN A 93 11.62 7.27 10.73
C GLN A 93 12.81 8.19 11.05
N ALA A 94 13.03 9.24 10.25
CA ALA A 94 14.17 10.15 10.39
C ALA A 94 14.08 11.04 11.63
N ASP A 95 12.94 11.71 11.83
CA ASP A 95 12.81 12.76 12.86
C ASP A 95 11.52 12.66 13.69
N GLY A 96 10.63 11.72 13.37
CA GLY A 96 9.35 11.56 14.07
C GLY A 96 8.24 12.46 13.56
N THR A 97 8.42 13.16 12.43
CA THR A 97 7.35 13.89 11.76
C THR A 97 6.19 12.95 11.45
N LEU A 98 5.00 13.27 11.96
CA LEU A 98 3.82 12.43 11.77
C LEU A 98 3.40 12.42 10.29
N PRO A 99 2.87 11.29 9.79
CA PRO A 99 2.24 11.25 8.48
C PRO A 99 1.14 12.29 8.34
N ASP A 100 1.04 12.88 7.14
CA ASP A 100 -0.13 13.67 6.75
C ASP A 100 -1.29 12.71 6.44
N TRP A 101 -2.11 12.46 7.45
CA TRP A 101 -3.21 11.50 7.37
C TRP A 101 -4.32 11.93 6.41
N ASP A 102 -4.53 13.24 6.24
CA ASP A 102 -5.56 13.76 5.34
C ASP A 102 -5.17 13.53 3.88
N THR A 103 -3.90 13.78 3.55
CA THR A 103 -3.35 13.44 2.23
C THR A 103 -3.44 11.94 1.96
N LEU A 104 -3.03 11.10 2.92
CA LEU A 104 -3.10 9.63 2.75
C LEU A 104 -4.54 9.12 2.61
N ALA A 105 -5.50 9.68 3.36
CA ALA A 105 -6.91 9.35 3.25
C ALA A 105 -7.49 9.76 1.88
N THR A 106 -7.06 10.91 1.35
CA THR A 106 -7.46 11.37 0.01
C THR A 106 -6.98 10.39 -1.07
N CYS A 107 -5.72 9.99 -1.06
CA CYS A 107 -5.19 8.99 -2.00
C CYS A 107 -5.92 7.65 -1.91
N ALA A 108 -6.25 7.20 -0.69
CA ALA A 108 -7.01 5.97 -0.49
C ALA A 108 -8.44 6.08 -1.07
N HIS A 109 -9.10 7.21 -0.83
CA HIS A 109 -10.44 7.50 -1.36
C HIS A 109 -10.44 7.53 -2.89
N GLU A 110 -9.49 8.22 -3.51
CA GLU A 110 -9.34 8.28 -4.96
C GLU A 110 -9.19 6.88 -5.56
N ARG A 111 -8.41 6.00 -4.92
CA ARG A 111 -8.25 4.63 -5.40
C ARG A 111 -9.52 3.80 -5.25
N ARG A 112 -10.26 3.95 -4.16
CA ARG A 112 -11.57 3.29 -4.00
C ARG A 112 -12.56 3.75 -5.06
N THR A 113 -12.62 5.05 -5.34
CA THR A 113 -13.48 5.61 -6.39
C THR A 113 -13.08 5.09 -7.77
N ALA A 114 -11.79 5.02 -8.07
CA ALA A 114 -11.30 4.43 -9.32
C ALA A 114 -11.69 2.95 -9.46
N LEU A 115 -11.53 2.14 -8.41
CA LEU A 115 -11.96 0.74 -8.40
C LEU A 115 -13.47 0.58 -8.65
N ALA A 116 -14.29 1.45 -8.05
CA ALA A 116 -15.74 1.43 -8.26
C ALA A 116 -16.13 1.79 -9.71
N ASN A 117 -15.39 2.71 -10.34
CA ASN A 117 -15.61 3.12 -11.73
C ASN A 117 -15.08 2.10 -12.76
N GLU A 118 -14.10 1.28 -12.37
CA GLU A 118 -13.54 0.18 -13.18
C GLU A 118 -14.41 -1.09 -13.10
N ALA A 119 -15.34 -1.18 -12.14
CA ALA A 119 -16.24 -2.32 -12.02
C ALA A 119 -17.19 -2.39 -13.23
N PRO A 120 -17.36 -3.55 -13.89
CA PRO A 120 -18.25 -3.66 -15.02
C PRO A 120 -19.69 -3.31 -14.60
N ALA A 121 -20.35 -2.45 -15.37
CA ALA A 121 -21.78 -2.20 -15.23
C ALA A 121 -22.51 -3.55 -15.29
N ASP A 122 -23.32 -3.82 -14.27
CA ASP A 122 -24.13 -5.04 -14.18
C ASP A 122 -24.93 -5.24 -15.49
N PRO A 123 -24.73 -6.36 -16.23
CA PRO A 123 -25.42 -6.60 -17.49
C PRO A 123 -26.93 -6.89 -17.33
N THR A 124 -27.49 -6.87 -16.12
CA THR A 124 -28.91 -7.22 -15.90
C THR A 124 -29.93 -6.08 -16.03
N THR A 125 -29.53 -4.90 -16.53
CA THR A 125 -30.51 -3.85 -16.88
C THR A 125 -30.78 -3.81 -18.39
N VAL A 126 -31.53 -4.79 -18.89
CA VAL A 126 -32.26 -4.68 -20.17
C VAL A 126 -33.73 -4.94 -19.87
N SER A 127 -34.55 -3.91 -20.07
CA SER A 127 -36.02 -3.93 -20.01
C SER A 127 -36.65 -4.71 -21.15
#